data_AF-A0A2V5ZRV1-F1
#
_entry.id   AF-A0A2V5ZRV1-F1
#
_cell.length_a   1.000
_cell.length_b   1.000
_cell.length_c   1.000
_cell.angle_alpha   90.00
_cell.angle_beta   90.00
_cell.angle_gamma   90.00
#
_symmetry.space_group_name_H-M   'P 1'
#
loop_
_entity.id
_entity.type
_entity.pdbx_description
1 polymer ?
#
loop_
_entity_poly.entity_id
_entity_poly.type
_entity_poly.pdbx_seq_one_letter_code
_entity_poly.pdbx_strand_id
1 'polypeptide(L)'
;MALQDLPLDLLRPGSVAHYRAYVKLFEGTDVAQKIAALTPQIRRLGLEFETVDKRKKDLGASVENLYRFLNLVGFISLLLGAVGIASAIQMHLQQKVRTGAILRCLGTSTSGVVFIYFIQASAISLAGALFGGLVGIGLQRIFPSILRTFLPLTIPNVIAWWPILTGVLIGCGICLLFAVPPLLRFRRVSPLLMLRSADARVERQSFALDPLLFAAYALIAASITAFAIYRSETWLQGLVFAVALGVAVAIFAGVARLLIVSLRRWFPLSWSFTLRQGL
;
A
#
# COMPACT_ATOMS: atom_id res chain seq x y z
N MET A 1 5.03 24.56 -39.73
CA MET A 1 5.62 25.88 -40.02
C MET A 1 6.44 25.72 -41.28
N ALA A 2 6.08 26.42 -42.35
CA ALA A 2 6.77 26.29 -43.62
C ALA A 2 8.21 26.83 -43.48
N LEU A 3 9.16 26.25 -44.22
CA LEU A 3 10.59 26.59 -44.15
C LEU A 3 10.92 28.07 -44.43
N GLN A 4 9.94 28.86 -44.90
CA GLN A 4 10.08 30.26 -45.29
C GLN A 4 9.84 31.27 -44.16
N ASP A 5 9.31 30.86 -42.99
CA ASP A 5 8.91 31.77 -41.90
C ASP A 5 9.92 31.89 -40.75
N LEU A 6 11.11 31.27 -40.86
CA LEU A 6 12.13 31.35 -39.81
C LEU A 6 13.01 32.60 -40.02
N PRO A 7 13.14 33.49 -39.03
CA PRO A 7 14.07 34.61 -39.13
C PRO A 7 15.49 34.07 -39.32
N LEU A 8 16.12 34.44 -40.44
CA LEU A 8 17.41 33.94 -40.92
C LEU A 8 18.58 34.14 -39.93
N ASP A 9 18.38 34.86 -38.83
CA ASP A 9 19.40 35.20 -37.84
C ASP A 9 19.57 34.16 -36.70
N LEU A 10 18.77 33.07 -36.71
CA LEU A 10 18.85 31.99 -35.71
C LEU A 10 19.86 30.88 -36.05
N LEU A 11 20.33 30.81 -37.30
CA LEU A 11 21.29 29.80 -37.76
C LEU A 11 22.71 30.37 -37.79
N ARG A 12 23.35 30.40 -36.62
CA ARG A 12 24.76 30.81 -36.45
C ARG A 12 25.69 29.60 -36.49
N PRO A 13 26.99 29.77 -36.83
CA PRO A 13 27.97 28.68 -36.73
C PRO A 13 27.97 28.10 -35.30
N GLY A 14 27.71 26.80 -35.17
CA GLY A 14 27.54 26.09 -33.89
C GLY A 14 26.08 25.80 -33.50
N SER A 15 25.10 26.31 -34.24
CA SER A 15 23.68 25.99 -34.06
C SER A 15 23.33 24.62 -34.65
N VAL A 16 22.60 23.79 -33.90
CA VAL A 16 22.07 22.50 -34.38
C VAL A 16 20.62 22.68 -34.80
N ALA A 17 20.36 22.53 -36.10
CA ALA A 17 19.01 22.63 -36.65
C ALA A 17 18.38 21.25 -36.83
N HIS A 18 17.20 21.03 -36.25
CA HIS A 18 16.42 19.81 -36.42
C HIS A 18 15.26 20.04 -37.38
N TYR A 19 15.26 19.34 -38.51
CA TYR A 19 14.18 19.37 -39.48
C TYR A 19 13.25 18.18 -39.27
N ARG A 20 11.94 18.44 -39.22
CA ARG A 20 10.89 17.42 -39.06
C ARG A 20 9.92 17.50 -40.22
N ALA A 21 9.76 16.39 -40.94
CA ALA A 21 8.73 16.23 -41.97
C ALA A 21 7.65 15.28 -41.46
N TYR A 22 6.38 15.71 -41.54
CA TYR A 22 5.24 14.89 -41.16
C TYR A 22 4.62 14.30 -42.42
N VAL A 23 4.47 12.97 -42.47
CA VAL A 23 3.88 12.25 -43.59
C VAL A 23 2.62 11.55 -43.11
N LYS A 24 1.48 11.86 -43.72
CA LYS A 24 0.20 11.17 -43.48
C LYS A 24 0.09 10.01 -44.46
N LEU A 25 -0.05 8.78 -43.97
CA LEU A 25 -0.32 7.61 -44.80
C LEU A 25 -1.83 7.46 -45.04
N PHE A 26 -2.20 6.79 -46.14
CA PHE A 26 -3.58 6.46 -46.47
C PHE A 26 -4.19 5.50 -45.44
N GLU A 27 -5.48 5.70 -45.13
CA GLU A 27 -6.25 4.87 -44.21
C GLU A 27 -6.28 3.40 -44.68
N GLY A 28 -5.97 2.46 -43.78
CA GLY A 28 -5.88 1.01 -44.10
C GLY A 28 -4.49 0.50 -44.49
N THR A 29 -3.48 1.38 -44.58
CA THR A 29 -2.09 0.95 -44.82
C THR A 29 -1.46 0.43 -43.53
N ASP A 30 -0.85 -0.77 -43.55
CA ASP A 30 -0.02 -1.25 -42.44
C ASP A 30 1.27 -0.43 -42.35
N VAL A 31 1.26 0.55 -41.44
CA VAL A 31 2.35 1.49 -41.19
C VAL A 31 3.59 0.74 -40.69
N ALA A 32 3.43 -0.35 -39.93
CA ALA A 32 4.55 -1.10 -39.37
C ALA A 32 5.32 -1.86 -40.46
N GLN A 33 4.62 -2.52 -41.38
CA GLN A 33 5.26 -3.24 -42.50
C GLN A 33 5.98 -2.28 -43.46
N LYS A 34 5.35 -1.16 -43.84
CA LYS A 34 6.00 -0.18 -44.73
C LYS A 34 7.24 0.45 -44.10
N ILE A 35 7.20 0.73 -42.81
CA ILE A 35 8.36 1.29 -42.11
C ILE A 35 9.47 0.24 -41.95
N ALA A 36 9.12 -1.02 -41.69
CA ALA A 36 10.12 -2.10 -41.66
C ALA A 36 10.85 -2.24 -43.00
N ALA A 37 10.13 -2.13 -44.13
CA ALA A 37 10.72 -2.14 -45.47
C ALA A 37 11.62 -0.93 -45.76
N LEU A 38 11.28 0.25 -45.23
CA LEU A 38 12.03 1.50 -45.44
C LEU A 38 13.15 1.72 -44.41
N THR A 39 13.13 1.02 -43.27
CA THR A 39 14.13 1.11 -42.19
C THR A 39 15.59 1.05 -42.67
N PRO A 40 15.99 0.12 -43.57
CA PRO A 40 17.37 0.06 -44.04
C PRO A 40 17.78 1.30 -44.86
N GLN A 41 16.85 1.88 -45.64
CA GLN A 41 17.11 3.10 -46.42
C GLN A 41 17.17 4.33 -45.50
N ILE A 42 16.27 4.41 -44.53
CA ILE A 42 16.21 5.49 -43.54
C ILE A 42 17.49 5.52 -42.69
N ARG A 43 17.97 4.36 -42.22
CA ARG A 43 19.23 4.25 -41.46
C ARG A 43 20.45 4.64 -42.28
N ARG A 44 20.51 4.31 -43.57
CA ARG A 44 21.62 4.72 -44.45
C ARG A 44 21.69 6.24 -44.62
N LEU A 45 20.55 6.92 -44.60
CA LEU A 45 20.47 8.38 -44.68
C LEU A 45 20.67 9.08 -43.33
N GLY A 46 20.90 8.33 -42.24
CA GLY A 46 21.05 8.90 -40.89
C GLY A 46 19.78 9.56 -40.35
N LEU A 47 18.62 9.24 -40.92
CA LEU A 47 17.35 9.85 -40.54
C LEU A 47 16.72 9.08 -39.37
N GLU A 48 16.22 9.81 -38.38
CA GLU A 48 15.36 9.25 -37.35
C GLU A 48 13.91 9.28 -37.79
N PHE A 49 13.16 8.23 -37.46
CA PHE A 49 11.73 8.17 -37.71
C PHE A 49 10.99 7.91 -36.40
N GLU A 50 9.82 8.54 -36.27
CA GLU A 50 8.94 8.34 -35.14
C GLU A 50 7.51 8.14 -35.65
N THR A 51 6.87 7.07 -35.19
CA THR A 51 5.48 6.77 -35.58
C THR A 51 4.54 7.20 -34.48
N VAL A 52 3.31 7.53 -34.88
CA VAL A 52 2.24 7.82 -33.91
C VAL A 52 1.98 6.60 -33.03
N ASP A 53 2.09 5.38 -33.56
CA ASP A 53 1.91 4.15 -32.78
C ASP A 53 3.04 3.92 -31.77
N LYS A 54 4.29 4.18 -32.15
CA LYS A 54 5.42 4.10 -31.22
C LYS A 54 5.28 5.14 -30.11
N ARG A 55 4.96 6.40 -30.46
CA ARG A 55 4.71 7.46 -29.47
C ARG A 55 3.53 7.12 -28.55
N LYS A 56 2.44 6.56 -29.08
CA LYS A 56 1.31 6.06 -28.27
C LYS A 56 1.74 4.94 -27.33
N LYS A 57 2.56 3.99 -27.80
CA LYS A 57 3.07 2.87 -27.00
C LYS A 57 4.00 3.34 -25.88
N ASP A 58 4.91 4.26 -26.16
CA ASP A 58 5.86 4.81 -25.18
C ASP A 58 5.14 5.63 -24.10
N LEU A 59 4.15 6.44 -24.51
CA LEU A 59 3.26 7.15 -23.58
C LEU A 59 2.43 6.15 -22.75
N GLY A 60 1.88 5.11 -23.39
CA GLY A 60 1.12 4.04 -22.73
C GLY A 60 1.94 3.32 -21.66
N ALA A 61 3.18 2.93 -21.98
CA ALA A 61 4.10 2.28 -21.05
C ALA A 61 4.46 3.19 -19.86
N SER A 62 4.64 4.49 -20.09
CA SER A 62 4.91 5.46 -19.03
C SER A 62 3.72 5.61 -18.07
N VAL A 63 2.52 5.67 -18.61
CA VAL A 63 1.27 5.73 -17.85
C VAL A 63 1.02 4.42 -17.07
N GLU A 64 1.28 3.27 -17.68
CA GLU A 64 1.16 1.96 -17.05
C GLU A 64 2.15 1.80 -15.88
N ASN A 65 3.39 2.25 -16.05
CA ASN A 65 4.37 2.28 -14.96
C ASN A 65 3.91 3.18 -13.80
N LEU A 66 3.32 4.35 -14.09
CA LEU A 66 2.76 5.22 -13.06
C LEU A 66 1.60 4.53 -12.33
N TYR A 67 0.68 3.88 -13.05
CA TYR A 67 -0.40 3.10 -12.44
C TYR A 67 0.14 1.99 -11.53
N ARG A 68 1.19 1.28 -11.95
CA ARG A 68 1.84 0.25 -11.14
C ARG A 68 2.44 0.82 -9.86
N PHE A 69 3.15 1.94 -9.96
CA PHE A 69 3.71 2.63 -8.80
C PHE A 69 2.63 3.10 -7.83
N LEU A 70 1.56 3.74 -8.32
CA LEU A 70 0.46 4.20 -7.48
C LEU A 70 -0.29 3.05 -6.79
N ASN A 71 -0.48 1.92 -7.48
CA ASN A 71 -1.04 0.71 -6.86
C ASN A 71 -0.15 0.19 -5.72
N LEU A 72 1.17 0.20 -5.92
CA LEU A 72 2.12 -0.25 -4.90
C LEU A 72 2.11 0.66 -3.67
N VAL A 73 2.16 1.97 -3.89
CA VAL A 73 2.07 2.99 -2.83
C VAL A 73 0.73 2.88 -2.10
N GLY A 74 -0.36 2.68 -2.84
CA GLY A 74 -1.69 2.45 -2.27
C GLY A 74 -1.74 1.19 -1.41
N PHE A 75 -1.11 0.10 -1.85
CA PHE A 75 -1.02 -1.12 -1.06
C PHE A 75 -0.21 -0.94 0.23
N ILE A 76 0.95 -0.27 0.16
CA ILE A 76 1.77 0.03 1.35
C ILE A 76 0.98 0.91 2.33
N SER A 77 0.25 1.91 1.82
CA SER A 77 -0.58 2.80 2.64
C SER A 77 -1.71 2.04 3.34
N LEU A 78 -2.33 1.08 2.64
CA LEU A 78 -3.34 0.20 3.21
C LEU A 78 -2.77 -0.67 4.34
N LEU A 79 -1.59 -1.26 4.15
CA LEU A 79 -0.93 -2.07 5.17
C LEU A 79 -0.56 -1.23 6.40
N LEU A 80 -0.06 -0.01 6.19
CA LEU A 80 0.26 0.91 7.27
C LEU A 80 -1.00 1.26 8.09
N GLY A 81 -2.13 1.51 7.41
CA GLY A 81 -3.42 1.70 8.06
C GLY A 81 -3.88 0.47 8.86
N ALA A 82 -3.73 -0.74 8.31
CA ALA A 82 -4.11 -1.98 8.96
C ALA A 82 -3.31 -2.25 10.25
N VAL A 83 -2.01 -1.95 10.25
CA VAL A 83 -1.15 -2.00 11.45
C VAL A 83 -1.62 -1.00 12.51
N GLY A 84 -2.03 0.21 12.09
CA GLY A 84 -2.62 1.21 12.98
C GLY A 84 -3.91 0.70 13.65
N ILE A 85 -4.80 0.09 12.87
CA ILE A 85 -6.05 -0.50 13.39
C ILE A 85 -5.77 -1.64 14.36
N ALA A 86 -4.82 -2.54 14.03
CA ALA A 86 -4.42 -3.62 14.94
C ALA A 86 -3.94 -3.06 16.29
N SER A 87 -3.16 -1.97 16.27
CA SER A 87 -2.65 -1.29 17.47
C SER A 87 -3.77 -0.64 18.27
N ALA A 88 -4.70 0.05 17.60
CA ALA A 88 -5.86 0.68 18.24
C ALA A 88 -6.78 -0.36 18.91
N ILE A 89 -7.03 -1.49 18.24
CA ILE A 89 -7.82 -2.60 18.79
C ILE A 89 -7.11 -3.23 19.99
N GLN A 90 -5.79 -3.43 19.90
CA GLN A 90 -5.01 -3.94 21.04
C GLN A 90 -5.15 -3.01 22.25
N MET A 91 -5.03 -1.70 22.07
CA MET A 91 -5.21 -0.71 23.13
C MET A 91 -6.65 -0.74 23.69
N HIS A 92 -7.66 -0.81 22.82
CA HIS A 92 -9.06 -0.89 23.22
C HIS A 92 -9.34 -2.13 24.08
N LEU A 93 -8.82 -3.29 23.67
CA LEU A 93 -8.96 -4.54 24.41
C LEU A 93 -8.27 -4.47 25.77
N GLN A 94 -7.08 -3.86 25.85
CA GLN A 94 -6.36 -3.66 27.12
C GLN A 94 -7.17 -2.81 28.11
N GLN A 95 -7.84 -1.75 27.64
CA GLN A 95 -8.70 -0.92 28.49
C GLN A 95 -9.96 -1.67 28.97
N LYS A 96 -10.44 -2.65 28.20
CA LYS A 96 -11.67 -3.39 28.49
C LYS A 96 -11.45 -4.75 29.17
N VAL A 97 -10.23 -5.08 29.57
CA VAL A 97 -9.92 -6.34 30.29
C VAL A 97 -10.80 -6.52 31.54
N ARG A 98 -10.98 -5.46 32.33
CA ARG A 98 -11.81 -5.51 33.56
C ARG A 98 -13.28 -5.80 33.26
N THR A 99 -13.85 -5.17 32.24
CA THR A 99 -15.23 -5.43 31.81
C THR A 99 -15.40 -6.86 31.31
N GLY A 100 -14.41 -7.37 30.56
CA GLY A 100 -14.39 -8.76 30.10
C GLY A 100 -14.31 -9.78 31.24
N ALA A 101 -13.60 -9.45 32.32
CA ALA A 101 -13.56 -10.28 33.53
C ALA A 101 -14.94 -10.42 34.18
N ILE A 102 -15.68 -9.31 34.32
CA ILE A 102 -17.03 -9.30 34.90
C ILE A 102 -17.99 -10.15 34.06
N LEU A 103 -17.97 -10.00 32.73
CA LEU A 103 -18.77 -10.81 31.79
C LEU A 103 -18.49 -12.32 31.92
N ARG A 104 -17.22 -12.70 32.14
CA ARG A 104 -16.83 -14.10 32.39
C ARG A 104 -17.34 -14.61 33.73
N CYS A 105 -17.33 -13.79 34.78
CA CYS A 105 -17.92 -14.14 36.08
C CYS A 105 -19.44 -14.36 35.99
N LEU A 106 -20.12 -13.67 35.07
CA LEU A 106 -21.55 -13.87 34.78
C LEU A 106 -21.84 -15.11 33.90
N GLY A 107 -20.84 -15.94 33.59
CA GLY A 107 -21.00 -17.20 32.85
C GLY A 107 -20.73 -17.10 31.34
N THR A 108 -20.28 -15.95 30.84
CA THR A 108 -19.96 -15.82 29.40
C THR A 108 -18.70 -16.59 29.04
N SER A 109 -18.77 -17.43 28.01
CA SER A 109 -17.59 -18.15 27.50
C SER A 109 -16.54 -17.18 26.96
N THR A 110 -15.27 -17.57 27.07
CA THR A 110 -14.13 -16.79 26.56
C THR A 110 -14.22 -16.51 25.06
N SER A 111 -14.79 -17.44 24.28
CA SER A 111 -15.04 -17.26 22.84
C SER A 111 -16.18 -16.26 22.58
N GLY A 112 -17.22 -16.24 23.42
CA GLY A 112 -18.31 -15.27 23.31
C GLY A 112 -17.84 -13.82 23.48
N VAL A 113 -16.98 -13.57 24.48
CA VAL A 113 -16.39 -12.23 24.67
C VAL A 113 -15.55 -11.81 23.45
N VAL A 114 -14.73 -12.71 22.92
CA VAL A 114 -13.92 -12.43 21.71
C VAL A 114 -14.81 -12.16 20.49
N PHE A 115 -15.91 -12.90 20.35
CA PHE A 115 -16.85 -12.73 19.24
C PHE A 115 -17.55 -11.36 19.26
N ILE A 116 -17.94 -10.88 20.45
CA ILE A 116 -18.52 -9.54 20.61
C ILE A 116 -17.53 -8.47 20.12
N TYR A 117 -16.28 -8.53 20.56
CA TYR A 117 -15.25 -7.59 20.11
C TYR A 117 -14.90 -7.75 18.62
N PHE A 118 -15.03 -8.95 18.07
CA PHE A 118 -14.85 -9.20 16.64
C PHE A 118 -15.94 -8.51 15.80
N ILE A 119 -17.21 -8.61 16.23
CA ILE A 119 -18.32 -7.89 15.59
C ILE A 119 -18.10 -6.38 15.66
N GLN A 120 -17.67 -5.87 16.81
CA GLN A 120 -17.37 -4.44 16.98
C GLN A 120 -16.24 -3.99 16.04
N ALA A 121 -15.16 -4.76 15.95
CA ALA A 121 -14.06 -4.48 15.02
C ALA A 121 -14.51 -4.55 13.54
N SER A 122 -15.40 -5.48 13.21
CA SER A 122 -15.98 -5.62 11.87
C SER A 122 -16.84 -4.40 11.51
N ALA A 123 -17.67 -3.92 12.44
CA ALA A 123 -18.48 -2.73 12.25
C ALA A 123 -17.62 -1.47 12.03
N ILE A 124 -16.57 -1.28 12.82
CA ILE A 124 -15.62 -0.16 12.67
C ILE A 124 -14.88 -0.25 11.33
N SER A 125 -14.44 -1.45 10.94
CA SER A 125 -13.73 -1.67 9.66
C SER A 125 -14.64 -1.39 8.47
N LEU A 126 -15.90 -1.83 8.53
CA LEU A 126 -16.89 -1.57 7.48
C LEU A 126 -17.22 -0.07 7.37
N ALA A 127 -17.47 0.59 8.49
CA ALA A 127 -17.74 2.03 8.53
C ALA A 127 -16.55 2.83 7.98
N GLY A 128 -15.32 2.47 8.38
CA GLY A 128 -14.11 3.09 7.88
C GLY A 128 -13.89 2.88 6.38
N ALA A 129 -14.16 1.66 5.87
CA ALA A 129 -14.04 1.35 4.46
C ALA A 129 -15.07 2.10 3.61
N LEU A 130 -16.32 2.18 4.07
CA LEU A 130 -17.37 2.96 3.41
C LEU A 130 -17.02 4.46 3.39
N PHE A 131 -16.56 5.00 4.51
CA PHE A 131 -16.13 6.39 4.61
C PHE A 131 -14.95 6.69 3.68
N GLY A 132 -13.94 5.82 3.67
CA GLY A 132 -12.80 5.93 2.75
C GLY A 132 -13.21 5.85 1.29
N GLY A 133 -14.17 4.97 0.95
CA GLY A 133 -14.75 4.88 -0.39
C GLY A 133 -15.47 6.17 -0.81
N LEU A 134 -16.27 6.76 0.08
CA LEU A 134 -16.94 8.06 -0.16
C LEU A 134 -15.92 9.19 -0.38
N VAL A 135 -14.87 9.24 0.43
CA VAL A 135 -13.77 10.20 0.26
C VAL A 135 -13.07 9.99 -1.09
N GLY A 136 -12.84 8.73 -1.49
CA GLY A 136 -12.25 8.38 -2.79
C GLY A 136 -13.10 8.85 -3.98
N ILE A 137 -14.43 8.69 -3.90
CA ILE A 137 -15.37 9.20 -4.92
C ILE A 137 -15.30 10.74 -4.98
N GLY A 138 -15.26 11.40 -3.82
CA GLY A 138 -15.10 12.85 -3.74
C GLY A 138 -13.82 13.32 -4.42
N LEU A 139 -12.70 12.65 -4.14
CA LEU A 139 -11.41 12.97 -4.73
C LEU A 139 -11.41 12.74 -6.25
N GLN A 140 -12.04 11.66 -6.73
CA GLN A 140 -12.16 11.36 -8.16
C GLN A 140 -12.93 12.46 -8.93
N ARG A 141 -13.88 13.15 -8.31
CA ARG A 141 -14.59 14.27 -8.96
C ARG A 141 -13.79 15.56 -9.01
N ILE A 142 -13.00 15.83 -7.97
CA ILE A 142 -12.24 17.07 -7.84
C ILE A 142 -10.97 17.03 -8.71
N PHE A 143 -10.30 15.88 -8.77
CA PHE A 143 -9.01 15.73 -9.44
C PHE A 143 -9.02 16.15 -10.93
N PRO A 144 -9.99 15.71 -11.76
CA PRO A 144 -10.05 16.10 -13.16
C PRO A 144 -10.29 17.61 -13.35
N SER A 145 -11.00 18.24 -12.42
CA SER A 145 -11.25 19.68 -12.51
C SER A 145 -9.97 20.50 -12.32
N ILE A 146 -9.07 20.03 -11.45
CA ILE A 146 -7.74 20.64 -11.26
C ILE A 146 -6.84 20.36 -12.46
N LEU A 147 -6.86 19.13 -12.99
CA LEU A 147 -6.01 18.72 -14.12
C LEU A 147 -6.34 19.44 -15.43
N ARG A 148 -7.62 19.78 -15.66
CA ARG A 148 -8.05 20.56 -16.84
C ARG A 148 -7.32 21.90 -16.98
N THR A 149 -6.88 22.49 -15.87
CA THR A 149 -6.10 23.74 -15.86
C THR A 149 -4.69 23.56 -16.43
N PHE A 150 -4.14 22.35 -16.38
CA PHE A 150 -2.77 22.06 -16.81
C PHE A 150 -2.71 21.33 -18.15
N LEU A 151 -3.65 20.42 -18.43
CA LEU A 151 -3.74 19.66 -19.67
C LEU A 151 -5.16 19.75 -20.24
N PRO A 152 -5.35 20.22 -21.50
CA PRO A 152 -6.65 20.22 -22.17
C PRO A 152 -7.03 18.80 -22.63
N LEU A 153 -7.25 17.91 -21.67
CA LEU A 153 -7.72 16.54 -21.89
C LEU A 153 -9.16 16.42 -21.40
N THR A 154 -10.05 15.97 -22.29
CA THR A 154 -11.43 15.58 -21.98
C THR A 154 -11.42 14.22 -21.27
N ILE A 155 -11.13 14.20 -19.97
CA ILE A 155 -11.29 12.99 -19.15
C ILE A 155 -12.78 12.75 -18.93
N PRO A 156 -13.36 11.62 -19.41
CA PRO A 156 -14.76 11.31 -19.17
C PRO A 156 -14.97 11.02 -17.69
N ASN A 157 -15.91 11.74 -17.06
CA ASN A 157 -16.23 11.62 -15.63
C ASN A 157 -17.14 10.42 -15.38
N VAL A 158 -16.67 9.21 -15.67
CA VAL A 158 -17.42 7.97 -15.45
C VAL A 158 -16.99 7.37 -14.12
N ILE A 159 -17.93 7.24 -13.20
CA ILE A 159 -17.71 6.58 -11.92
C ILE A 159 -17.72 5.07 -12.18
N ALA A 160 -16.56 4.45 -12.06
CA ALA A 160 -16.44 2.99 -12.12
C ALA A 160 -16.77 2.43 -10.73
N TRP A 161 -17.99 1.88 -10.58
CA TRP A 161 -18.45 1.29 -9.32
C TRP A 161 -17.65 0.04 -8.90
N TRP A 162 -17.10 -0.69 -9.88
CA TRP A 162 -16.38 -1.93 -9.63
C TRP A 162 -15.05 -1.74 -8.85
N PRO A 163 -14.16 -0.81 -9.24
CA PRO A 163 -12.98 -0.43 -8.43
C PRO A 163 -13.31 0.02 -7.00
N ILE A 164 -14.42 0.74 -6.81
CA ILE A 164 -14.83 1.25 -5.49
C ILE A 164 -15.26 0.07 -4.62
N LEU A 165 -16.13 -0.81 -5.13
CA LEU A 165 -16.61 -1.97 -4.39
C LEU A 165 -15.46 -2.91 -4.02
N THR A 166 -14.59 -3.22 -4.97
CA THR A 166 -13.40 -4.05 -4.72
C THR A 166 -12.46 -3.40 -3.71
N GLY A 167 -12.21 -2.09 -3.81
CA GLY A 167 -11.39 -1.35 -2.83
C GLY A 167 -11.96 -1.39 -1.41
N VAL A 168 -13.28 -1.21 -1.26
CA VAL A 168 -13.96 -1.28 0.05
C VAL A 168 -13.89 -2.69 0.63
N LEU A 169 -14.14 -3.72 -0.18
CA LEU A 169 -14.08 -5.12 0.27
C LEU A 169 -12.67 -5.53 0.69
N ILE A 170 -11.67 -5.20 -0.12
CA ILE A 170 -10.25 -5.46 0.15
C ILE A 170 -9.81 -4.73 1.41
N GLY A 171 -10.12 -3.44 1.51
CA GLY A 171 -9.76 -2.61 2.66
C GLY A 171 -10.37 -3.13 3.95
N CYS A 172 -11.67 -3.41 3.94
CA CYS A 172 -12.38 -3.99 5.09
C CYS A 172 -11.79 -5.36 5.47
N GLY A 173 -11.55 -6.23 4.49
CA GLY A 173 -10.99 -7.56 4.70
C GLY A 173 -9.60 -7.52 5.34
N ILE A 174 -8.70 -6.68 4.82
CA ILE A 174 -7.33 -6.54 5.35
C ILE A 174 -7.35 -5.97 6.78
N CYS A 175 -8.15 -4.93 7.04
CA CYS A 175 -8.30 -4.37 8.38
C CYS A 175 -8.80 -5.40 9.39
N LEU A 176 -9.83 -6.17 9.01
CA LEU A 176 -10.39 -7.22 9.85
C LEU A 176 -9.36 -8.34 10.10
N LEU A 177 -8.59 -8.71 9.08
CA LEU A 177 -7.55 -9.73 9.21
C LEU A 177 -6.47 -9.33 10.21
N PHE A 178 -6.04 -8.06 10.17
CA PHE A 178 -5.08 -7.49 11.11
C PHE A 178 -5.65 -7.31 12.53
N ALA A 179 -6.97 -7.26 12.68
CA ALA A 179 -7.64 -7.26 13.99
C ALA A 179 -7.64 -8.63 14.68
N VAL A 180 -7.53 -9.74 13.94
CA VAL A 180 -7.61 -11.09 14.52
C VAL A 180 -6.51 -11.40 15.54
N PRO A 181 -5.21 -11.13 15.29
CA PRO A 181 -4.15 -11.40 16.25
C PRO A 181 -4.33 -10.76 17.64
N PRO A 182 -4.63 -9.44 17.78
CA PRO A 182 -4.84 -8.85 19.11
C PRO A 182 -6.07 -9.42 19.82
N LEU A 183 -7.13 -9.81 19.09
CA LEU A 183 -8.30 -10.49 19.66
C LEU A 183 -7.95 -11.88 20.21
N LEU A 184 -7.16 -12.67 19.46
CA LEU A 184 -6.71 -13.98 19.90
C LEU A 184 -5.77 -13.91 21.12
N ARG A 185 -4.94 -12.85 21.20
CA ARG A 185 -4.11 -12.59 22.39
C ARG A 185 -4.96 -12.28 23.62
N PHE A 186 -6.01 -11.48 23.47
CA PHE A 186 -6.94 -11.16 24.56
C PHE A 186 -7.64 -12.41 25.13
N ARG A 187 -7.93 -13.41 24.28
CA ARG A 187 -8.51 -14.69 24.71
C ARG A 187 -7.75 -15.35 25.87
N ARG A 188 -6.43 -15.15 25.93
CA ARG A 188 -5.50 -15.84 26.84
C ARG A 188 -5.21 -15.10 28.13
N VAL A 189 -5.55 -13.82 28.20
CA VAL A 189 -5.37 -13.07 29.44
C VAL A 189 -6.38 -13.60 30.46
N SER A 190 -5.87 -14.37 31.43
CA SER A 190 -6.67 -14.91 32.52
C SER A 190 -7.13 -13.76 33.43
N PRO A 191 -8.45 -13.60 33.66
CA PRO A 191 -8.99 -12.55 34.52
C PRO A 191 -8.45 -12.60 35.96
N LEU A 192 -8.15 -13.80 36.44
CA LEU A 192 -7.66 -14.06 37.80
C LEU A 192 -6.20 -13.62 38.00
N LEU A 193 -5.36 -13.63 36.95
CA LEU A 193 -4.02 -13.05 37.03
C LEU A 193 -4.10 -11.54 37.21
N MET A 194 -4.93 -10.85 36.43
CA MET A 194 -5.07 -9.38 36.46
C MET A 194 -5.55 -8.82 37.81
N LEU A 195 -6.34 -9.55 38.60
CA LEU A 195 -6.77 -9.13 39.94
C LEU A 195 -5.70 -9.40 41.03
N ARG A 196 -4.82 -10.39 40.82
CA ARG A 196 -3.72 -10.72 41.75
C ARG A 196 -2.40 -10.04 41.38
N SER A 197 -2.26 -9.53 40.16
CA SER A 197 -1.02 -9.00 39.58
C SER A 197 -1.03 -7.49 39.35
N ALA A 198 -1.52 -6.69 40.30
CA ALA A 198 -1.13 -5.28 40.33
C ALA A 198 0.40 -5.13 40.53
N ASP A 199 1.06 -6.13 41.12
CA ASP A 199 2.51 -6.10 41.42
C ASP A 199 3.39 -7.10 40.62
N ALA A 200 2.82 -8.11 39.96
CA ALA A 200 3.62 -9.06 39.17
C ALA A 200 3.80 -8.57 37.72
N ARG A 201 4.73 -7.62 37.58
CA ARG A 201 5.48 -7.25 36.38
C ARG A 201 5.36 -8.32 35.28
N VAL A 202 4.50 -8.07 34.28
CA VAL A 202 4.40 -8.70 32.95
C VAL A 202 5.41 -9.82 32.80
N GLU A 203 5.15 -10.93 33.48
CA GLU A 203 6.07 -12.05 33.43
C GLU A 203 6.02 -12.53 31.99
N ARG A 204 7.20 -12.83 31.44
CA ARG A 204 7.39 -13.40 30.11
C ARG A 204 6.67 -14.75 30.04
N GLN A 205 5.34 -14.73 30.06
CA GLN A 205 4.48 -15.89 29.97
C GLN A 205 4.62 -16.38 28.54
N SER A 206 5.52 -17.34 28.42
CA SER A 206 5.69 -18.34 27.38
C SER A 206 5.05 -17.95 26.06
N PHE A 207 5.90 -17.63 25.08
CA PHE A 207 5.59 -17.82 23.66
C PHE A 207 5.31 -19.32 23.38
N ALA A 208 4.35 -19.93 24.09
CA ALA A 208 3.78 -21.19 23.68
C ALA A 208 3.23 -20.92 22.27
N LEU A 209 3.80 -21.62 21.30
CA LEU A 209 3.51 -21.52 19.87
C LEU A 209 2.04 -21.90 19.66
N ASP A 210 1.16 -20.94 19.84
CA ASP A 210 -0.25 -21.21 19.74
C ASP A 210 -0.63 -21.40 18.29
N PRO A 211 -1.15 -22.59 17.92
CA PRO A 211 -1.41 -22.89 16.52
C PRO A 211 -2.41 -21.91 15.90
N LEU A 212 -3.39 -21.41 16.67
CA LEU A 212 -4.31 -20.37 16.20
C LEU A 212 -3.63 -19.01 15.95
N LEU A 213 -2.70 -18.61 16.81
CA LEU A 213 -2.01 -17.33 16.65
C LEU A 213 -1.05 -17.40 15.45
N PHE A 214 -0.32 -18.50 15.31
CA PHE A 214 0.51 -18.77 14.15
C PHE A 214 -0.32 -18.85 12.88
N ALA A 215 -1.47 -19.55 12.90
CA ALA A 215 -2.40 -19.59 11.78
C ALA A 215 -2.92 -18.20 11.39
N ALA A 216 -3.21 -17.32 12.36
CA ALA A 216 -3.63 -15.95 12.07
C ALA A 216 -2.51 -15.13 11.38
N TYR A 217 -1.26 -15.24 11.86
CA TYR A 217 -0.12 -14.59 11.19
C TYR A 217 0.17 -15.18 9.81
N ALA A 218 0.08 -16.50 9.66
CA ALA A 218 0.22 -17.17 8.37
C ALA A 218 -0.88 -16.73 7.39
N LEU A 219 -2.12 -16.58 7.87
CA LEU A 219 -3.25 -16.09 7.09
C LEU A 219 -3.04 -14.64 6.64
N ILE A 220 -2.52 -13.78 7.52
CA ILE A 220 -2.12 -12.41 7.16
C ILE A 220 -1.05 -12.43 6.08
N ALA A 221 0.02 -13.20 6.25
CA ALA A 221 1.09 -13.31 5.27
C ALA A 221 0.58 -13.85 3.92
N ALA A 222 -0.28 -14.87 3.95
CA ALA A 222 -0.92 -15.42 2.76
C ALA A 222 -1.82 -14.39 2.06
N SER A 223 -2.61 -13.62 2.81
CA SER A 223 -3.48 -12.58 2.26
C SER A 223 -2.69 -11.44 1.62
N ILE A 224 -1.61 -10.99 2.28
CA ILE A 224 -0.69 -9.97 1.73
C ILE A 224 -0.05 -10.48 0.44
N THR A 225 0.40 -11.74 0.43
CA THR A 225 1.03 -12.36 -0.75
C THR A 225 0.04 -12.53 -1.89
N ALA A 226 -1.16 -13.03 -1.60
CA ALA A 226 -2.23 -13.19 -2.58
C ALA A 226 -2.65 -11.84 -3.17
N PHE A 227 -2.74 -10.80 -2.34
CA PHE A 227 -3.06 -9.45 -2.82
C PHE A 227 -1.94 -8.85 -3.68
N ALA A 228 -0.68 -9.05 -3.28
CA ALA A 228 0.48 -8.63 -4.07
C ALA A 228 0.52 -9.31 -5.45
N ILE A 229 0.17 -10.60 -5.52
CA ILE A 229 0.05 -11.35 -6.77
C ILE A 229 -1.12 -10.83 -7.60
N TYR A 230 -2.30 -10.62 -7.01
CA TYR A 230 -3.48 -10.13 -7.71
C TYR A 230 -3.27 -8.73 -8.33
N ARG A 231 -2.46 -7.88 -7.69
CA ARG A 231 -2.13 -6.54 -8.18
C ARG A 231 -0.95 -6.49 -9.15
N SER A 232 -0.14 -7.55 -9.25
CA SER A 232 1.03 -7.59 -10.13
C SER A 232 0.71 -8.30 -11.44
N GLU A 233 1.23 -7.78 -12.56
CA GLU A 233 1.11 -8.44 -13.87
C GLU A 233 1.81 -9.80 -13.93
N THR A 234 2.81 -10.02 -13.06
CA THR A 234 3.56 -11.27 -12.99
C THR A 234 3.61 -11.78 -11.56
N TRP A 235 3.32 -13.08 -11.37
CA TRP A 235 3.36 -13.75 -10.07
C TRP A 235 4.71 -13.58 -9.34
N LEU A 236 5.81 -13.55 -10.10
CA LEU A 236 7.16 -13.35 -9.57
C LEU A 236 7.32 -11.97 -8.92
N GLN A 237 6.78 -10.90 -9.52
CA GLN A 237 6.86 -9.54 -8.97
C GLN A 237 6.07 -9.44 -7.66
N GLY A 238 4.89 -10.08 -7.60
CA GLY A 238 4.09 -10.14 -6.38
C GLY A 238 4.81 -10.87 -5.24
N LEU A 239 5.47 -11.99 -5.55
CA LEU A 239 6.24 -12.76 -4.57
C LEU A 239 7.48 -11.99 -4.08
N VAL A 240 8.24 -11.38 -4.99
CA VAL A 240 9.38 -10.53 -4.65
C VAL A 240 8.95 -9.38 -3.76
N PHE A 241 7.81 -8.73 -4.04
CA PHE A 241 7.28 -7.68 -3.19
C PHE A 241 6.92 -8.18 -1.77
N ALA A 242 6.23 -9.32 -1.67
CA ALA A 242 5.87 -9.91 -0.38
C ALA A 242 7.11 -10.26 0.45
N VAL A 243 8.14 -10.85 -0.19
CA VAL A 243 9.43 -11.16 0.45
C VAL A 243 10.14 -9.87 0.87
N ALA A 244 10.21 -8.86 0.01
CA ALA A 244 10.84 -7.58 0.31
C ALA A 244 10.17 -6.87 1.49
N LEU A 245 8.83 -6.89 1.55
CA LEU A 245 8.07 -6.36 2.68
C LEU A 245 8.38 -7.14 3.97
N GLY A 246 8.43 -8.46 3.90
CA GLY A 246 8.80 -9.31 5.04
C GLY A 246 10.22 -9.01 5.54
N VAL A 247 11.17 -8.86 4.63
CA VAL A 247 12.56 -8.46 4.93
C VAL A 247 12.60 -7.07 5.56
N ALA A 248 11.88 -6.10 5.01
CA ALA A 248 11.81 -4.75 5.57
C ALA A 248 11.28 -4.77 7.02
N VAL A 249 10.17 -5.49 7.28
CA VAL A 249 9.63 -5.67 8.64
C VAL A 249 10.64 -6.36 9.55
N ALA A 250 11.36 -7.38 9.07
CA ALA A 250 12.40 -8.07 9.84
C ALA A 250 13.58 -7.15 10.17
N ILE A 251 14.02 -6.32 9.23
CA ILE A 251 15.07 -5.31 9.45
C ILE A 251 14.61 -4.30 10.49
N PHE A 252 13.41 -3.71 10.34
CA PHE A 252 12.87 -2.77 11.32
C PHE A 252 12.76 -3.37 12.72
N ALA A 253 12.26 -4.61 12.82
CA ALA A 253 12.19 -5.32 14.09
C ALA A 253 13.58 -5.63 14.66
N GLY A 254 14.54 -5.97 13.81
CA GLY A 254 15.93 -6.19 14.17
C GLY A 254 16.59 -4.94 14.73
N VAL A 255 16.45 -3.81 14.04
CA VAL A 255 16.95 -2.50 14.47
C VAL A 255 16.29 -2.09 15.80
N ALA A 256 14.97 -2.22 15.91
CA ALA A 256 14.26 -1.92 17.16
C ALA A 256 14.76 -2.77 18.34
N ARG A 257 14.97 -4.08 18.12
CA ARG A 257 15.54 -4.98 19.14
C ARG A 257 16.97 -4.60 19.49
N LEU A 258 17.81 -4.31 18.50
CA LEU A 258 19.19 -3.91 18.70
C LEU A 258 19.23 -2.62 19.52
N LEU A 259 18.40 -1.64 19.19
CA LEU A 259 18.26 -0.39 19.93
C LEU A 259 17.82 -0.64 21.38
N ILE A 260 16.81 -1.48 21.63
CA ILE A 260 16.38 -1.86 23.00
C ILE A 260 17.49 -2.58 23.78
N VAL A 261 18.21 -3.51 23.15
CA VAL A 261 19.30 -4.26 23.78
C VAL A 261 20.49 -3.36 24.06
N SER A 262 20.85 -2.48 23.13
CA SER A 262 21.90 -1.48 23.30
C SER A 262 21.55 -0.49 24.40
N LEU A 263 20.32 0.04 24.43
CA LEU A 263 19.83 0.87 25.54
C LEU A 263 19.97 0.12 26.88
N ARG A 264 19.53 -1.13 26.96
CA ARG A 264 19.65 -1.92 28.20
C ARG A 264 21.09 -2.28 28.59
N ARG A 265 21.99 -2.43 27.62
CA ARG A 265 23.39 -2.84 27.84
C ARG A 265 24.32 -1.66 28.10
N TRP A 266 24.01 -0.49 27.54
CA TRP A 266 24.85 0.71 27.60
C TRP A 266 24.30 1.83 28.50
N PHE A 267 23.02 1.78 28.95
CA PHE A 267 22.56 2.62 30.06
C PHE A 267 22.67 1.86 31.39
N PRO A 268 23.79 1.98 32.14
CA PRO A 268 23.88 1.46 33.48
C PRO A 268 22.88 2.18 34.40
N LEU A 269 22.39 1.46 35.42
CA LEU A 269 21.48 1.94 36.46
C LEU A 269 22.01 3.13 37.31
N SER A 270 23.13 3.75 36.93
CA SER A 270 23.85 4.77 37.71
C SER A 270 23.50 6.23 37.37
N TRP A 271 22.62 6.49 36.40
CA TRP A 271 22.15 7.85 36.11
C TRP A 271 21.08 8.32 37.11
N SER A 272 21.15 9.60 37.48
CA SER A 272 20.31 10.24 38.50
C SER A 272 18.82 10.13 38.17
N PHE A 273 18.01 9.99 39.23
CA PHE A 273 16.58 9.72 39.18
C PHE A 273 15.79 10.71 38.30
N THR A 274 16.25 11.97 38.19
CA THR A 274 15.62 13.04 37.40
C THR A 274 15.66 12.79 35.89
N LEU A 275 16.74 12.19 35.37
CA LEU A 275 16.84 11.81 33.95
C LEU A 275 16.01 10.57 33.60
N ARG A 276 15.59 9.79 34.61
CA ARG A 276 14.83 8.55 34.43
C ARG A 276 13.32 8.76 34.32
N GLN A 277 12.80 9.89 34.80
CA GLN A 277 11.38 10.24 34.76
C GLN A 277 11.01 11.19 33.61
N GLY A 278 11.99 11.76 32.92
CA GLY A 278 11.77 12.69 31.80
C GLY A 278 11.71 12.04 30.41
N LEU A 279 11.85 10.71 30.32
CA LEU A 279 11.90 9.92 29.08
C LEU A 279 10.82 8.84 29.13
#